data_AF-A0A8S8Z7U7-F1
#
_entry.id   AF-A0A8S8Z7U7-F1
#
_cell.length_a   1.000
_cell.length_b   1.000
_cell.length_c   1.000
_cell.angle_alpha   90.00
_cell.angle_beta   90.00
_cell.angle_gamma   90.00
#
_symmetry.space_group_name_H-M   'P 1'
#
loop_
_entity.id
_entity.type
_entity.pdbx_description
1 polymer ?
#
loop_
_entity_poly.entity_id
_entity_poly.type
_entity_poly.pdbx_seq_one_letter_code
_entity_poly.pdbx_strand_id
1 'polypeptide(L)'
;MVLGRTIYVFIKLLPSILALRKDRVLWISDDKKDVDEERFKRHARRILNTCISLGPVYIKFGQWLSSRADILPEPYMKELSKLQDDVPAESFEKVRPVIEQDIGKIDEKFDSLDTTALSGPH
;
A
#
# COMPACT_ATOMS: atom_id res chain seq x y z
N MET A 1 -6.21 -21.97 11.09
CA MET A 1 -5.07 -21.05 10.86
C MET A 1 -5.45 -19.66 10.33
N VAL A 2 -6.71 -19.40 9.92
CA VAL A 2 -7.17 -18.08 9.41
C VAL A 2 -7.50 -17.09 10.54
N LEU A 3 -8.08 -17.58 11.65
CA LEU A 3 -8.60 -16.73 12.74
C LEU A 3 -7.53 -15.88 13.45
N GLY A 4 -6.32 -16.42 13.62
CA GLY A 4 -5.21 -15.69 14.23
C GLY A 4 -4.70 -14.53 13.38
N ARG A 5 -4.74 -14.66 12.04
CA ARG A 5 -4.35 -13.57 11.12
C ARG A 5 -5.38 -12.44 11.13
N THR A 6 -6.67 -12.77 11.16
CA THR A 6 -7.74 -11.78 11.24
C THR A 6 -7.66 -10.96 12.53
N ILE A 7 -7.49 -11.63 13.68
CA ILE A 7 -7.35 -10.94 14.98
C ILE A 7 -6.09 -10.06 15.01
N TYR A 8 -4.97 -10.56 14.47
CA TYR A 8 -3.72 -9.81 14.38
C TYR A 8 -3.85 -8.52 13.54
N VAL A 9 -4.54 -8.58 12.40
CA VAL A 9 -4.86 -7.42 11.56
C VAL A 9 -5.61 -6.37 12.38
N PHE A 10 -6.68 -6.77 13.06
CA PHE A 10 -7.52 -5.86 13.82
C PHE A 10 -6.74 -5.19 14.95
N ILE A 11 -5.92 -5.96 15.69
CA ILE A 11 -5.06 -5.42 16.76
C ILE A 11 -4.04 -4.42 16.20
N LYS A 12 -3.45 -4.68 15.02
CA LYS A 12 -2.42 -3.82 14.44
C LYS A 12 -3.00 -2.53 13.82
N LEU A 13 -4.20 -2.59 13.24
CA LEU A 13 -4.85 -1.44 12.60
C LEU A 13 -5.63 -0.55 13.57
N LEU A 14 -6.19 -1.09 14.66
CA LEU A 14 -6.95 -0.31 15.64
C LEU A 14 -6.23 0.96 16.14
N PRO A 15 -4.97 0.89 16.63
CA PRO A 15 -4.27 2.07 17.12
C PRO A 15 -3.99 3.08 15.99
N SER A 16 -3.76 2.60 14.76
CA SER A 16 -3.60 3.45 13.57
C SER A 16 -4.87 4.20 13.20
N ILE A 17 -6.03 3.55 13.27
CA ILE A 17 -7.34 4.17 12.99
C ILE A 17 -7.71 5.19 14.07
N LEU A 18 -7.43 4.87 15.35
CA LEU A 18 -7.67 5.79 16.46
C LEU A 18 -6.76 7.01 16.40
N ALA A 19 -5.47 6.83 16.06
CA ALA A 19 -4.54 7.93 15.84
C ALA A 19 -5.03 8.84 14.70
N LEU A 20 -5.45 8.28 13.57
CA LEU A 20 -6.01 9.03 12.45
C LEU A 20 -7.24 9.86 12.81
N ARG A 21 -8.19 9.31 13.58
CA ARG A 21 -9.38 10.06 14.01
C ARG A 21 -9.01 11.23 14.91
N LYS A 22 -8.10 11.02 15.88
CA LYS A 22 -7.65 12.08 16.79
C LYS A 22 -6.89 13.17 16.02
N ASP A 23 -5.99 12.77 15.13
CA ASP A 23 -5.19 13.64 14.30
C ASP A 23 -6.05 14.45 13.30
N ARG A 24 -7.14 13.85 12.76
CA ARG A 24 -8.11 14.56 11.94
C ARG A 24 -8.88 15.63 12.72
N VAL A 25 -9.35 15.31 13.93
CA VAL A 25 -10.06 16.29 14.78
C VAL A 25 -9.14 17.46 15.13
N LEU A 26 -7.86 17.18 15.42
CA LEU A 26 -6.85 18.22 15.67
C LEU A 26 -6.53 19.07 14.43
N TRP A 27 -6.57 18.49 13.23
CA TRP A 27 -6.34 19.22 11.97
C TRP A 27 -7.53 20.11 11.54
N ILE A 28 -8.76 19.70 11.88
CA ILE A 28 -9.99 20.45 11.56
C ILE A 28 -10.25 21.60 12.55
N SER A 29 -9.76 21.49 13.79
CA SER A 29 -9.72 22.64 14.71
C SER A 29 -8.71 23.67 14.19
N ASP A 30 -9.13 24.93 14.09
CA ASP A 30 -8.44 26.07 13.47
C ASP A 30 -7.10 26.48 14.14
N ASP A 31 -6.58 25.68 15.07
CA ASP A 31 -5.35 25.94 15.81
C ASP A 31 -4.16 25.23 15.18
N LYS A 32 -3.87 25.57 13.91
CA LYS A 32 -2.73 25.06 13.13
C LYS A 32 -1.35 25.36 13.74
N LYS A 33 -1.28 26.09 14.86
CA LYS A 33 -0.03 26.58 15.45
C LYS A 33 0.74 25.54 16.27
N ASP A 34 0.11 24.42 16.66
CA ASP A 34 0.74 23.41 17.55
C ASP A 34 0.67 21.97 16.99
N VAL A 35 0.47 21.85 15.67
CA VAL A 35 0.40 20.55 14.99
C VAL A 35 1.83 20.06 14.74
N ASP A 36 2.35 19.21 15.63
CA ASP A 36 3.65 18.55 15.48
C ASP A 36 3.69 17.69 14.20
N GLU A 37 4.14 18.27 13.09
CA GLU A 37 4.22 17.62 11.77
C GLU A 37 5.04 16.32 11.82
N GLU A 38 6.05 16.26 12.68
CA GLU A 38 6.87 15.07 12.90
C GLU A 38 6.08 13.95 13.59
N ARG A 39 5.15 14.27 14.49
CA ARG A 39 4.18 13.30 15.04
C ARG A 39 3.30 12.71 13.94
N PHE A 40 2.78 13.53 13.03
CA PHE A 40 1.94 13.06 11.91
C PHE A 40 2.72 12.17 10.94
N LYS A 41 3.94 12.56 10.55
CA LYS A 41 4.83 11.73 9.72
C LYS A 41 5.15 10.38 10.37
N ARG A 42 5.42 10.36 11.67
CA ARG A 42 5.71 9.14 12.43
C ARG A 42 4.53 8.17 12.41
N HIS A 43 3.32 8.68 12.60
CA HIS A 43 2.11 7.86 12.50
C HIS A 43 1.87 7.37 11.08
N ALA A 44 2.00 8.25 10.08
CA ALA A 44 1.86 7.90 8.68
C ALA A 44 2.81 6.76 8.26
N ARG A 45 4.08 6.82 8.67
CA ARG A 45 5.07 5.77 8.40
C ARG A 45 4.75 4.45 9.09
N ARG A 46 4.12 4.46 10.28
CA ARG A 46 3.61 3.23 10.92
C ARG A 46 2.48 2.58 10.12
N ILE A 47 1.59 3.40 9.53
CA ILE A 47 0.51 2.90 8.68
C ILE A 47 1.09 2.30 7.40
N LEU A 48 2.01 3.01 6.74
CA LEU A 48 2.73 2.53 5.56
C LEU A 48 3.36 1.14 5.79
N ASN A 49 4.21 1.02 6.83
CA ASN A 49 4.87 -0.25 7.17
C ASN A 49 3.87 -1.35 7.53
N THR A 50 2.72 -0.98 8.10
CA THR A 50 1.66 -1.93 8.41
C THR A 50 1.00 -2.45 7.14
N CYS A 51 0.63 -1.58 6.20
CA CYS A 51 0.10 -1.97 4.90
C CYS A 51 1.05 -2.93 4.17
N ILE A 52 2.35 -2.63 4.13
CA ILE A 52 3.37 -3.50 3.52
C ILE A 52 3.41 -4.87 4.23
N SER A 53 3.46 -4.88 5.57
CA SER A 53 3.55 -6.14 6.34
C SER A 53 2.33 -7.05 6.23
N LEU A 54 1.15 -6.47 5.94
CA LEU A 54 -0.11 -7.22 5.82
C LEU A 54 -0.34 -7.75 4.40
N GLY A 55 0.45 -7.28 3.42
CA GLY A 55 0.49 -7.83 2.06
C GLY A 55 -0.46 -7.15 1.05
N PRO A 56 -0.65 -7.77 -0.13
CA PRO A 56 -1.18 -7.10 -1.33
C PRO A 56 -2.53 -6.40 -1.16
N VAL A 57 -3.44 -6.98 -0.36
CA VAL A 57 -4.77 -6.39 -0.10
C VAL A 57 -4.65 -5.04 0.62
N TYR A 58 -3.74 -4.92 1.59
CA TYR A 58 -3.56 -3.71 2.38
C TYR A 58 -2.68 -2.67 1.69
N ILE A 59 -1.80 -3.11 0.77
CA ILE A 59 -1.09 -2.24 -0.16
C ILE A 59 -2.12 -1.52 -1.04
N LYS A 60 -3.02 -2.26 -1.72
CA LYS A 60 -4.10 -1.68 -2.54
C LYS A 60 -5.00 -0.75 -1.74
N PHE A 61 -5.35 -1.12 -0.52
CA PHE A 61 -6.14 -0.25 0.36
C PHE A 61 -5.40 1.06 0.70
N GLY A 62 -4.10 0.98 1.01
CA GLY A 62 -3.28 2.16 1.28
C GLY A 62 -3.13 3.07 0.05
N GLN A 63 -2.99 2.49 -1.15
CA GLN A 63 -2.96 3.23 -2.43
C GLN A 63 -4.28 3.96 -2.70
N TRP A 64 -5.43 3.35 -2.41
CA TRP A 64 -6.73 4.01 -2.52
C TRP A 64 -6.86 5.13 -1.49
N LEU A 65 -6.42 4.88 -0.25
CA LEU A 65 -6.51 5.85 0.84
C LEU A 65 -5.61 7.08 0.62
N SER A 66 -4.41 6.92 0.03
CA SER A 66 -3.50 8.03 -0.28
C SER A 66 -4.08 9.01 -1.31
N SER A 67 -5.01 8.58 -2.16
CA SER A 67 -5.70 9.44 -3.13
C SER A 67 -6.85 10.28 -2.53
N ARG A 68 -7.22 10.02 -1.27
CA ARG A 68 -8.40 10.60 -0.60
C ARG A 68 -8.01 11.79 0.30
N ALA A 69 -7.83 12.96 -0.30
CA ALA A 69 -7.55 14.21 0.42
C ALA A 69 -8.68 14.67 1.35
N ASP A 70 -9.90 14.17 1.13
CA ASP A 70 -11.05 14.31 2.02
C ASP A 70 -10.93 13.44 3.28
N ILE A 71 -10.05 12.42 3.25
CA ILE A 71 -9.93 11.42 4.31
C ILE A 71 -8.66 11.57 5.15
N LEU A 72 -7.54 11.91 4.53
CA LEU A 72 -6.23 11.92 5.19
C LEU A 72 -5.59 13.31 5.21
N PRO A 73 -4.93 13.70 6.32
CA PRO A 73 -4.06 14.87 6.34
C PRO A 73 -2.90 14.73 5.35
N GLU A 74 -2.38 15.85 4.86
CA GLU A 74 -1.29 15.88 3.87
C GLU A 74 -0.06 15.04 4.23
N PRO A 75 0.44 15.02 5.48
CA PRO A 75 1.58 14.17 5.85
C PRO A 75 1.30 12.67 5.69
N TYR A 76 0.04 12.24 5.84
CA TYR A 76 -0.36 10.85 5.65
C TYR A 76 -0.46 10.50 4.17
N MET A 77 -1.04 11.37 3.35
CA MET A 77 -1.09 11.18 1.89
C MET A 77 0.32 11.03 1.30
N LYS A 78 1.25 11.91 1.69
CA LYS A 78 2.63 11.93 1.21
C LYS A 78 3.45 10.68 1.59
N GLU A 79 3.19 10.09 2.75
CA GLU A 79 3.87 8.85 3.13
C GLU A 79 3.21 7.61 2.51
N LEU A 80 1.88 7.60 2.36
CA LEU A 80 1.16 6.48 1.74
C LEU A 80 1.26 6.46 0.22
N SER A 81 1.54 7.59 -0.44
CA SER A 81 1.85 7.63 -1.88
C SER A 81 3.05 6.76 -2.23
N LYS A 82 3.94 6.47 -1.27
CA LYS A 82 5.07 5.54 -1.45
C LYS A 82 4.64 4.09 -1.67
N LEU A 83 3.38 3.75 -1.42
CA LEU A 83 2.80 2.46 -1.83
C LEU A 83 2.53 2.39 -3.35
N GLN A 84 2.49 3.55 -4.00
CA GLN A 84 2.34 3.70 -5.45
C GLN A 84 3.71 3.85 -6.14
N ASP A 85 4.75 4.23 -5.39
CA ASP A 85 6.10 4.38 -5.94
C ASP A 85 6.71 3.01 -6.27
N ASP A 86 6.86 2.79 -7.59
CA ASP A 86 7.49 1.69 -8.32
C ASP A 86 7.89 0.45 -7.51
N VAL A 87 7.01 -0.56 -7.54
CA VAL A 87 7.48 -1.94 -7.42
C VAL A 87 8.25 -2.23 -8.71
N PRO A 88 9.58 -2.46 -8.66
CA PRO A 88 10.32 -2.83 -9.85
C PRO A 88 9.68 -4.07 -10.45
N ALA A 89 9.43 -4.01 -11.77
CA ALA A 89 8.86 -5.13 -12.48
C ALA A 89 9.62 -6.42 -12.16
N GLU A 90 8.89 -7.48 -11.82
CA GLU A 90 9.53 -8.76 -11.59
C GLU A 90 10.19 -9.23 -12.89
N SER A 91 11.36 -9.85 -12.79
CA SER A 91 12.06 -10.35 -13.97
C SER A 91 11.19 -11.39 -14.68
N PHE A 92 11.17 -11.35 -16.01
CA PHE A 92 10.40 -12.29 -16.81
C PHE A 92 10.71 -13.76 -16.46
N GLU A 93 11.95 -14.08 -16.04
CA GLU A 93 12.30 -15.43 -15.61
C GLU A 93 11.49 -15.94 -14.41
N LYS A 94 11.04 -15.06 -13.51
CA LYS A 94 10.17 -15.44 -12.39
C LYS A 94 8.71 -15.58 -12.79
N VAL A 95 8.29 -14.79 -13.78
CA VAL A 95 6.90 -14.77 -14.26
C VAL A 95 6.62 -15.89 -15.27
N ARG A 96 7.62 -16.26 -16.08
CA ARG A 96 7.56 -17.32 -17.09
C ARG A 96 6.95 -18.64 -16.58
N PRO A 97 7.42 -19.25 -15.48
CA PRO A 97 6.86 -20.51 -15.00
C PRO A 97 5.40 -20.40 -14.56
N VAL A 98 4.96 -19.23 -14.09
CA VAL A 98 3.55 -18.99 -13.72
C VAL A 98 2.68 -18.95 -14.97
N ILE A 99 3.13 -18.23 -16.01
CA ILE A 99 2.43 -18.18 -17.30
C ILE A 99 2.38 -19.58 -17.92
N GLU A 100 3.51 -20.29 -17.98
CA GLU A 100 3.57 -21.63 -18.59
C GLU A 100 2.70 -22.66 -17.85
N GLN A 101 2.48 -22.48 -16.54
CA GLN A 101 1.57 -23.30 -15.76
C GLN A 101 0.10 -23.08 -16.16
N ASP A 102 -0.29 -21.84 -16.47
CA ASP A 102 -1.68 -21.49 -16.76
C ASP A 102 -2.08 -21.79 -18.21
N ILE A 103 -1.17 -21.59 -19.17
CA ILE A 103 -1.49 -21.67 -20.61
C ILE A 103 -0.62 -22.65 -21.41
N GLY A 104 0.33 -23.33 -20.77
CA GLY A 104 1.33 -24.19 -21.43
C GLY A 104 2.53 -23.41 -21.97
N LYS A 105 3.43 -24.09 -22.67
CA LYS A 105 4.69 -23.50 -23.15
C LYS A 105 4.45 -22.24 -23.99
N ILE A 106 5.07 -21.13 -23.59
CA ILE A 106 4.94 -19.84 -24.27
C ILE A 106 5.38 -19.94 -25.74
N ASP A 107 6.47 -20.67 -26.00
CA ASP A 107 7.05 -20.86 -27.33
C ASP A 107 6.11 -21.59 -28.32
N GLU A 108 5.07 -22.27 -27.81
CA GLU A 108 4.06 -22.96 -28.62
C GLU A 108 2.77 -22.13 -28.77
N LYS A 109 2.62 -21.05 -28.01
CA LYS A 109 1.39 -20.24 -27.92
C LYS A 109 1.51 -18.85 -28.52
N PHE A 110 2.73 -18.32 -28.64
CA PHE A 110 2.98 -16.98 -29.17
C PHE A 110 4.11 -17.03 -30.22
N ASP A 111 3.93 -16.29 -31.32
CA ASP A 111 4.97 -16.15 -32.35
C ASP A 111 6.16 -15.29 -31.87
N SER A 112 5.91 -14.35 -30.96
CA SER A 112 6.93 -13.53 -30.31
C SER A 112 6.38 -12.92 -29.01
N LEU A 113 7.23 -12.80 -27.98
CA LEU A 113 6.85 -12.19 -26.70
C LEU A 113 7.94 -11.22 -26.25
N ASP A 114 7.56 -9.96 -25.98
CA ASP A 114 8.44 -8.99 -25.33
C ASP A 114 8.53 -9.33 -23.84
N THR A 115 9.75 -9.58 -23.37
CA THR A 115 10.04 -9.95 -21.98
C THR A 115 10.24 -8.72 -21.09
N THR A 116 10.18 -7.53 -21.67
CA THR A 116 10.27 -6.25 -20.96
C THR A 116 8.89 -5.88 -20.41
N ALA A 117 8.79 -5.65 -19.10
CA ALA A 117 7.54 -5.18 -18.50
C ALA A 117 7.20 -3.76 -19.00
N LEU A 118 6.06 -3.62 -19.66
CA LEU A 118 5.57 -2.34 -20.20
C LEU A 118 4.99 -1.43 -19.11
N SER A 119 4.45 -2.00 -18.02
CA SER A 119 4.02 -1.27 -16.84
C SER A 119 4.05 -2.15 -15.58
N GLY A 120 4.43 -1.58 -14.44
CA GLY A 120 4.28 -2.19 -13.13
C GLY A 120 2.84 -2.10 -12.62
N PRO A 121 2.47 -2.81 -11.53
CA PRO A 121 1.14 -2.68 -10.93
C PRO A 121 0.93 -1.24 -10.44
N HIS A 122 0.00 -0.54 -11.09
CA HIS A 122 -0.50 0.78 -10.69
C HIS A 122 -1.28 0.69 -9.35
#